data_AF-A0A6L6Q5W3-F1
#
_entry.id   AF-A0A6L6Q5W3-F1
#
_cell.length_a   1.000
_cell.length_b   1.000
_cell.length_c   1.000
_cell.angle_alpha   90.00
_cell.angle_beta   90.00
_cell.angle_gamma   90.00
#
_symmetry.space_group_name_H-M   'P 1'
#
loop_
_entity.id
_entity.type
_entity.pdbx_description
1 polymer ?
#
loop_
_entity_poly.entity_id
_entity_poly.type
_entity_poly.pdbx_seq_one_letter_code
_entity_poly.pdbx_strand_id
1 'polypeptide(L)'
;MSLINKMLQDLDARGGAGAKAGGDAVRSVAPTGMRSPTMLAVRTGVALTALALAVWYGWTQMHKPPPFKAPKVVGAAEVNGKAAPAAAPAPAPAPAPASVSAPAPAPVPASVPASGGVAAAAASVAAPVNAAREASRAARAERIEARRKQEEAQQGDLAAQLADAKRKAKQARAEAQALAASHAQAAKAAAARPQPRVEAKAVPLQRQADGSGVTMTSEQQADNAYKRALAMLQDGRVQDAMAGLEQAVFAYPRHDAARQALVGLLLEARRNDEAMRHLQLGLGLDPKQQQMAMLLARLQIERGGPAVETLMRTLPYAGNNPDYVAFLAGALQKVQRHREAVEQYQAALRLMPQNGVWWMGMGISLQADKRNAEAVEAYNHAKASGSLSPELASFVERKLAQIAR
;
A
#
# COMPACT_ATOMS: atom_id res chain seq x y z
N MET A 1 -35.98 11.53 -47.28
CA MET A 1 -35.99 12.83 -46.57
C MET A 1 -36.40 12.59 -45.12
N SER A 2 -35.67 13.20 -44.20
CA SER A 2 -35.39 12.72 -42.85
C SER A 2 -36.59 12.63 -41.90
N LEU A 3 -36.69 11.51 -41.17
CA LEU A 3 -37.56 11.27 -40.00
C LEU A 3 -37.36 12.29 -38.87
N ILE A 4 -36.27 13.07 -38.91
CA ILE A 4 -35.96 14.11 -37.93
C ILE A 4 -36.93 15.30 -38.03
N ASN A 5 -37.42 15.64 -39.23
CA ASN A 5 -38.40 16.74 -39.38
C ASN A 5 -39.80 16.37 -38.89
N LYS A 6 -40.12 15.08 -38.77
CA LYS A 6 -41.44 14.63 -38.33
C LYS A 6 -41.60 14.64 -36.81
N MET A 7 -40.49 14.50 -36.07
CA MET A 7 -40.50 14.61 -34.60
C MET A 7 -40.50 16.04 -34.08
N LEU A 8 -40.00 17.01 -34.85
CA LEU A 8 -40.02 18.42 -34.47
C LEU A 8 -41.42 19.05 -34.63
N GLN A 9 -42.23 18.60 -35.60
CA GLN A 9 -43.61 19.09 -35.76
C GLN A 9 -44.58 18.53 -34.72
N ASP A 10 -44.33 17.34 -34.16
CA ASP A 10 -45.22 16.72 -33.17
C ASP A 10 -45.03 17.29 -31.74
N LEU A 11 -43.94 18.02 -31.51
CA LEU A 11 -43.67 18.72 -30.25
C LEU A 11 -44.29 20.12 -30.21
N ASP A 12 -44.36 20.82 -31.35
CA ASP A 12 -44.97 22.15 -31.42
C ASP A 12 -46.51 22.10 -31.37
N ALA A 13 -47.12 21.01 -31.83
CA ALA A 13 -48.58 20.81 -31.75
C ALA A 13 -49.09 20.57 -30.31
N ARG A 14 -48.20 20.31 -29.34
CA ARG A 14 -48.57 20.05 -27.93
C ARG A 14 -48.25 21.21 -26.97
N GLY A 15 -47.63 22.29 -27.46
CA GLY A 15 -47.10 23.36 -26.61
C GLY A 15 -48.02 24.56 -26.36
N GLY A 16 -49.16 24.70 -27.04
CA GLY A 16 -49.88 25.97 -27.03
C GLY A 16 -51.40 25.86 -27.12
N ALA A 17 -52.07 25.53 -26.02
CA ALA A 17 -53.42 26.02 -25.75
C ALA A 17 -53.88 25.73 -24.30
N GLY A 18 -54.16 26.79 -23.55
CA GLY A 18 -55.38 26.82 -22.72
C GLY A 18 -55.26 26.46 -21.25
N ALA A 19 -55.02 27.47 -20.43
CA ALA A 19 -55.45 27.49 -19.03
C ALA A 19 -56.99 27.49 -18.92
N LYS A 20 -57.57 26.64 -18.04
CA LYS A 20 -58.51 27.00 -16.95
C LYS A 20 -59.23 25.79 -16.32
N ALA A 21 -59.35 25.90 -14.99
CA ALA A 21 -60.44 25.45 -14.10
C ALA A 21 -60.65 23.94 -13.82
N GLY A 22 -60.75 23.63 -12.51
CA GLY A 22 -61.30 22.38 -11.99
C GLY A 22 -60.66 21.98 -10.66
N GLY A 23 -61.22 22.46 -9.53
CA GLY A 23 -60.88 21.94 -8.21
C GLY A 23 -61.53 20.58 -7.96
N ASP A 24 -60.88 19.71 -7.18
CA ASP A 24 -61.42 19.24 -5.91
C ASP A 24 -60.46 18.27 -5.18
N ALA A 25 -60.55 18.31 -3.84
CA ALA A 25 -60.16 17.28 -2.87
C ALA A 25 -58.68 16.82 -2.76
N VAL A 26 -57.88 17.58 -2.00
CA VAL A 26 -56.70 17.04 -1.29
C VAL A 26 -56.98 17.04 0.22
N ARG A 27 -57.08 15.84 0.80
CA ARG A 27 -57.25 15.60 2.23
C ARG A 27 -55.88 15.75 2.92
N SER A 28 -55.72 16.80 3.73
CA SER A 28 -54.49 17.05 4.49
C SER A 28 -54.36 16.07 5.66
N VAL A 29 -53.28 15.29 5.68
CA VAL A 29 -52.83 14.51 6.84
C VAL A 29 -52.00 15.41 7.75
N ALA A 30 -52.35 15.48 9.03
CA ALA A 30 -51.63 16.28 10.03
C ALA A 30 -50.21 15.72 10.28
N PRO A 31 -49.16 16.56 10.37
CA PRO A 31 -47.84 16.10 10.75
C PRO A 31 -47.75 15.88 12.26
N THR A 32 -47.50 14.64 12.66
CA THR A 32 -47.22 14.22 14.03
C THR A 32 -45.78 14.57 14.41
N GLY A 33 -45.60 15.27 15.54
CA GLY A 33 -44.41 15.17 16.38
C GLY A 33 -43.23 16.11 16.07
N MET A 34 -43.41 17.41 16.33
CA MET A 34 -42.31 18.37 16.40
C MET A 34 -41.44 18.08 17.64
N ARG A 35 -40.28 17.44 17.45
CA ARG A 35 -39.26 17.27 18.50
C ARG A 35 -38.63 18.63 18.80
N SER A 36 -38.73 19.09 20.05
CA SER A 36 -38.23 20.41 20.44
C SER A 36 -36.69 20.48 20.32
N PRO A 37 -36.14 21.50 19.66
CA PRO A 37 -34.68 21.66 19.49
C PRO A 37 -33.96 21.87 20.83
N THR A 38 -34.68 22.29 21.87
CA THR A 38 -34.16 22.46 23.23
C THR A 38 -33.78 21.13 23.88
N MET A 39 -34.52 20.05 23.61
CA MET A 39 -34.21 18.73 24.18
C MET A 39 -32.99 18.07 23.52
N LEU A 40 -32.73 18.40 22.25
CA LEU A 40 -31.54 17.95 21.54
C LEU A 40 -30.29 18.67 22.07
N ALA A 41 -30.37 19.98 22.32
CA ALA A 41 -29.27 20.77 22.89
C ALA A 41 -28.90 20.34 24.31
N VAL A 42 -29.89 19.99 25.15
CA VAL A 42 -29.62 19.47 26.50
C VAL A 42 -28.93 18.09 26.43
N ARG A 43 -29.36 17.22 25.51
CA ARG A 43 -28.74 15.89 25.34
C ARG A 43 -27.31 15.96 24.82
N THR A 44 -27.01 16.86 23.88
CA THR A 44 -25.64 17.07 23.41
C THR A 44 -24.75 17.68 24.48
N GLY A 45 -25.28 18.62 25.28
CA GLY A 45 -24.57 19.19 26.42
C GLY A 45 -24.16 18.13 27.46
N VAL A 46 -25.09 17.27 27.86
CA VAL A 46 -24.81 16.18 28.81
C VAL A 46 -23.78 15.20 28.24
N ALA A 47 -23.89 14.83 26.96
CA ALA A 47 -22.92 13.93 26.33
C ALA A 47 -21.50 14.51 26.30
N LEU A 48 -21.34 15.80 26.01
CA LEU A 48 -20.04 16.47 25.99
C LEU A 48 -19.42 16.56 27.40
N THR A 49 -20.22 16.84 28.42
CA THR A 49 -19.72 16.86 29.81
C THR A 49 -19.27 15.48 30.29
N ALA A 50 -19.99 14.40 29.94
CA ALA A 50 -19.59 13.04 30.27
C ALA A 50 -18.27 12.64 29.58
N LEU A 51 -18.06 13.09 28.33
CA LEU A 51 -16.85 12.82 27.57
C LEU A 51 -15.64 13.57 28.15
N ALA A 52 -15.83 14.81 28.58
CA ALA A 52 -14.80 15.58 29.28
C ALA A 52 -14.39 14.93 30.62
N LEU A 53 -15.36 14.44 31.39
CA LEU A 53 -15.08 13.72 32.64
C LEU A 53 -14.36 12.39 32.41
N ALA A 54 -14.69 11.66 31.34
CA ALA A 54 -14.00 10.42 30.99
C ALA A 54 -12.55 10.66 30.57
N VAL A 55 -12.29 11.71 29.78
CA VAL A 55 -10.93 12.12 29.40
C VAL A 55 -10.12 12.56 30.61
N TRP A 56 -10.72 13.38 31.50
CA TRP A 56 -10.07 13.79 32.74
C TRP A 56 -9.74 12.60 33.64
N TYR A 57 -10.68 11.67 33.82
CA TYR A 57 -10.47 10.46 34.60
C TYR A 57 -9.36 9.57 34.01
N GLY A 58 -9.34 9.38 32.68
CA GLY A 58 -8.27 8.65 32.00
C GLY A 58 -6.88 9.27 32.20
N TRP A 59 -6.81 10.60 32.14
CA TRP A 59 -5.57 11.35 32.39
C TRP A 59 -5.08 11.18 33.84
N THR A 60 -5.98 11.20 34.84
CA THR A 60 -5.61 10.98 36.24
C THR A 60 -5.12 9.56 36.52
N GLN A 61 -5.59 8.55 35.77
CA GLN A 61 -5.14 7.16 35.93
C GLN A 61 -3.76 6.93 35.32
N MET A 62 -3.44 7.61 34.22
CA MET A 62 -2.11 7.51 33.58
C MET A 62 -1.00 8.19 34.39
N HIS A 63 -1.32 9.20 35.19
CA HIS A 63 -0.34 9.96 35.98
C HIS A 63 -0.18 9.49 37.44
N LYS A 64 -0.68 8.30 37.80
CA LYS A 64 -0.37 7.70 39.10
C LYS A 64 1.05 7.11 39.06
N PRO A 65 1.98 7.54 39.94
CA PRO A 65 3.29 6.91 40.05
C PRO A 65 3.12 5.44 40.48
N PRO A 66 3.94 4.51 39.96
CA PRO A 66 3.84 3.11 40.34
C PRO A 66 4.11 2.95 41.85
N PRO A 67 3.37 2.08 42.56
CA PRO A 67 3.64 1.83 43.96
C PRO A 67 5.02 1.18 44.10
N PHE A 68 5.91 1.82 44.85
CA PHE A 68 7.22 1.28 45.23
C PHE A 68 7.02 -0.08 45.93
N LYS A 69 7.48 -1.16 45.28
CA LYS A 69 7.67 -2.45 45.95
C LYS A 69 9.00 -2.41 46.71
N ALA A 70 8.92 -2.34 48.04
CA ALA A 70 10.08 -2.54 48.89
C ALA A 70 10.64 -3.97 48.71
N PRO A 71 11.96 -4.16 48.57
CA PRO A 71 12.55 -5.48 48.51
C PRO A 71 12.40 -6.19 49.85
N LYS A 72 11.94 -7.44 49.78
CA LYS A 72 11.75 -8.34 50.92
C LYS A 72 13.12 -8.73 51.47
N VAL A 73 13.44 -8.22 52.66
CA VAL A 73 14.62 -8.64 53.43
C VAL A 73 14.39 -10.10 53.86
N VAL A 74 15.22 -11.01 53.38
CA VAL A 74 15.35 -12.36 53.95
C VAL A 74 16.59 -12.31 54.83
N GLY A 75 16.39 -12.49 56.13
CA GLY A 75 17.45 -12.56 57.12
C GLY A 75 18.11 -13.93 57.20
N ALA A 76 19.44 -13.89 57.28
CA ALA A 76 20.36 -14.64 58.15
C ALA A 76 20.33 -16.18 58.24
N ALA A 77 21.43 -16.79 57.78
CA ALA A 77 22.23 -17.83 58.46
C ALA A 77 23.64 -17.81 57.80
N GLU A 78 24.65 -17.21 58.44
CA GLU A 78 25.79 -17.86 59.15
C GLU A 78 26.56 -18.90 58.29
N VAL A 79 27.90 -18.98 58.20
CA VAL A 79 29.07 -18.42 58.89
C VAL A 79 30.31 -18.74 58.04
N ASN A 80 31.38 -17.96 58.24
CA ASN A 80 32.82 -18.25 58.04
C ASN A 80 33.54 -17.84 56.75
N GLY A 81 34.54 -16.97 56.93
CA GLY A 81 35.85 -17.21 56.32
C GLY A 81 36.46 -16.14 55.42
N LYS A 82 37.05 -15.11 56.05
CA LYS A 82 38.42 -14.62 55.75
C LYS A 82 38.62 -13.52 54.67
N ALA A 83 39.12 -12.39 55.19
CA ALA A 83 40.05 -11.40 54.63
C ALA A 83 39.56 -10.42 53.53
N ALA A 84 39.39 -9.15 53.94
CA ALA A 84 39.49 -7.96 53.09
C ALA A 84 40.97 -7.60 52.83
N PRO A 85 41.24 -6.74 51.82
CA PRO A 85 41.59 -5.39 52.26
C PRO A 85 40.95 -4.25 51.43
N ALA A 86 40.63 -3.19 52.19
CA ALA A 86 40.81 -1.77 51.93
C ALA A 86 40.35 -1.15 50.59
N ALA A 87 39.35 -0.26 50.73
CA ALA A 87 39.02 0.81 49.82
C ALA A 87 40.18 1.82 49.67
N ALA A 88 40.34 2.37 48.46
CA ALA A 88 41.03 3.63 48.20
C ALA A 88 40.08 4.58 47.44
N PRO A 89 40.17 5.91 47.65
CA PRO A 89 39.14 6.88 47.29
C PRO A 89 39.39 7.54 45.92
N ALA A 90 38.33 8.19 45.41
CA ALA A 90 38.30 8.95 44.17
C ALA A 90 39.34 10.10 44.10
N PRO A 91 39.86 10.45 42.91
CA PRO A 91 40.65 11.65 42.73
C PRO A 91 39.76 12.86 42.33
N ALA A 92 39.94 13.97 43.05
CA ALA A 92 39.51 15.32 42.64
C ALA A 92 40.66 16.03 41.87
N PRO A 93 40.40 17.15 41.17
CA PRO A 93 41.11 17.55 39.95
C PRO A 93 42.41 18.33 40.23
N ALA A 94 43.38 18.22 39.30
CA ALA A 94 44.63 18.97 39.30
C ALA A 94 44.65 20.06 38.19
N PRO A 95 45.47 21.12 38.35
CA PRO A 95 45.24 22.44 37.75
C PRO A 95 45.92 22.66 36.39
N ALA A 96 45.53 23.76 35.73
CA ALA A 96 46.06 24.24 34.45
C ALA A 96 47.56 24.58 34.48
N PRO A 97 48.28 24.40 33.35
CA PRO A 97 49.51 25.14 33.11
C PRO A 97 49.40 26.17 31.96
N ALA A 98 50.18 27.21 32.20
CA ALA A 98 50.54 28.40 31.43
C ALA A 98 50.54 28.36 29.89
N SER A 99 50.18 29.53 29.38
CA SER A 99 50.41 30.14 28.06
C SER A 99 51.80 29.92 27.46
N VAL A 100 51.84 29.59 26.17
CA VAL A 100 53.04 29.62 25.34
C VAL A 100 52.78 30.48 24.09
N SER A 101 53.63 31.49 23.90
CA SER A 101 53.59 32.48 22.83
C SER A 101 53.78 31.89 21.43
N ALA A 102 53.15 32.54 20.46
CA ALA A 102 53.32 32.36 19.02
C ALA A 102 54.75 32.72 18.54
N PRO A 103 55.27 32.06 17.49
CA PRO A 103 56.42 32.55 16.74
C PRO A 103 55.98 33.46 15.58
N ALA A 104 56.66 34.61 15.47
CA ALA A 104 56.56 35.62 14.41
C ALA A 104 57.27 35.17 13.10
N PRO A 105 57.04 35.84 11.96
CA PRO A 105 57.24 35.28 10.62
C PRO A 105 58.67 35.43 10.08
N ALA A 106 59.07 34.47 9.24
CA ALA A 106 60.31 34.52 8.46
C ALA A 106 60.07 35.10 7.04
N PRO A 107 61.10 35.61 6.35
CA PRO A 107 60.97 36.70 5.40
C PRO A 107 60.64 36.25 3.96
N VAL A 108 59.98 37.15 3.24
CA VAL A 108 59.80 37.15 1.79
C VAL A 108 61.13 37.30 1.05
N PRO A 109 61.36 36.55 -0.05
CA PRO A 109 62.18 37.02 -1.14
C PRO A 109 61.35 37.40 -2.37
N ALA A 110 61.88 38.37 -3.07
CA ALA A 110 61.28 39.16 -4.12
C ALA A 110 61.07 38.43 -5.47
N SER A 111 60.10 38.96 -6.23
CA SER A 111 60.11 39.16 -7.69
C SER A 111 60.56 38.02 -8.60
N VAL A 112 59.59 37.47 -9.33
CA VAL A 112 59.77 36.78 -10.61
C VAL A 112 60.03 37.83 -11.71
N PRO A 113 61.08 37.70 -12.55
CA PRO A 113 61.04 38.20 -13.91
C PRO A 113 60.62 37.07 -14.86
N ALA A 114 59.77 37.42 -15.82
CA ALA A 114 59.47 36.58 -16.97
C ALA A 114 60.66 36.58 -17.94
N SER A 115 61.08 35.41 -18.42
CA SER A 115 61.42 35.15 -19.83
C SER A 115 62.13 33.80 -20.04
N GLY A 116 61.65 33.03 -21.02
CA GLY A 116 62.54 32.44 -22.03
C GLY A 116 63.07 31.02 -21.81
N GLY A 117 62.45 30.07 -22.53
CA GLY A 117 63.22 29.04 -23.24
C GLY A 117 63.37 27.67 -22.56
N VAL A 118 62.47 26.75 -22.89
CA VAL A 118 62.80 25.34 -23.15
C VAL A 118 61.67 24.69 -23.97
N ALA A 119 61.66 24.99 -25.27
CA ALA A 119 60.91 24.23 -26.27
C ALA A 119 61.83 23.15 -26.86
N ALA A 120 62.15 22.10 -26.08
CA ALA A 120 62.91 20.96 -26.61
C ALA A 120 62.74 19.63 -25.85
N ALA A 121 61.78 19.51 -24.91
CA ALA A 121 61.56 18.26 -24.17
C ALA A 121 60.11 17.72 -24.25
N ALA A 122 59.20 18.37 -24.98
CA ALA A 122 57.79 17.96 -25.06
C ALA A 122 57.48 16.93 -26.18
N ALA A 123 58.44 16.65 -27.09
CA ALA A 123 58.18 15.78 -28.24
C ALA A 123 58.28 14.28 -27.92
N SER A 124 58.94 13.87 -26.83
CA SER A 124 59.18 12.44 -26.53
C SER A 124 58.10 11.77 -25.66
N VAL A 125 57.13 12.52 -25.12
CA VAL A 125 56.05 11.97 -24.27
C VAL A 125 54.66 12.13 -24.92
N ALA A 126 54.54 12.90 -26.00
CA ALA A 126 53.26 13.15 -26.68
C ALA A 126 52.79 11.96 -27.54
N ALA A 127 53.70 11.20 -28.15
CA ALA A 127 53.38 10.05 -29.00
C ALA A 127 52.68 8.89 -28.24
N PRO A 128 53.17 8.39 -27.09
CA PRO A 128 52.52 7.28 -26.38
C PRO A 128 51.16 7.66 -25.78
N VAL A 129 50.95 8.92 -25.39
CA VAL A 129 49.69 9.39 -24.80
C VAL A 129 48.59 9.57 -25.85
N ASN A 130 48.94 9.97 -27.07
CA ASN A 130 47.98 10.06 -28.17
C ASN A 130 47.58 8.67 -28.69
N ALA A 131 48.53 7.74 -28.83
CA ALA A 131 48.24 6.35 -29.20
C ALA A 131 47.33 5.65 -28.16
N ALA A 132 47.56 5.87 -26.87
CA ALA A 132 46.70 5.34 -25.81
C ALA A 132 45.27 5.93 -25.83
N ARG A 133 45.12 7.21 -26.19
CA ARG A 133 43.81 7.87 -26.34
C ARG A 133 43.05 7.36 -27.55
N GLU A 134 43.72 7.12 -28.66
CA GLU A 134 43.12 6.56 -29.87
C GLU A 134 42.68 5.10 -29.66
N ALA A 135 43.53 4.28 -29.03
CA ALA A 135 43.16 2.91 -28.64
C ALA A 135 41.96 2.89 -27.68
N SER A 136 41.89 3.82 -26.72
CA SER A 136 40.76 3.95 -25.80
C SER A 136 39.47 4.39 -26.51
N ARG A 137 39.57 5.24 -27.54
CA ARG A 137 38.42 5.66 -28.36
C ARG A 137 37.92 4.53 -29.25
N ALA A 138 38.82 3.78 -29.87
CA ALA A 138 38.50 2.60 -30.67
C ALA A 138 37.79 1.52 -29.83
N ALA A 139 38.35 1.18 -28.66
CA ALA A 139 37.74 0.22 -27.74
C ALA A 139 36.37 0.68 -27.21
N ARG A 140 36.16 1.99 -27.04
CA ARG A 140 34.86 2.55 -26.66
C ARG A 140 33.85 2.49 -27.81
N ALA A 141 34.28 2.71 -29.05
CA ALA A 141 33.43 2.61 -30.23
C ALA A 141 32.95 1.16 -30.45
N GLU A 142 33.85 0.18 -30.34
CA GLU A 142 33.50 -1.25 -30.44
C GLU A 142 32.50 -1.69 -29.36
N ARG A 143 32.66 -1.23 -28.12
CA ARG A 143 31.71 -1.51 -27.02
C ARG A 143 30.33 -0.91 -27.28
N ILE A 144 30.26 0.27 -27.87
CA ILE A 144 28.98 0.91 -28.22
C ILE A 144 28.29 0.13 -29.34
N GLU A 145 29.03 -0.31 -30.36
CA GLU A 145 28.48 -1.09 -31.47
C GLU A 145 28.01 -2.48 -31.01
N ALA A 146 28.78 -3.16 -30.15
CA ALA A 146 28.39 -4.43 -29.55
C ALA A 146 27.11 -4.30 -28.70
N ARG A 147 27.00 -3.22 -27.91
CA ARG A 147 25.80 -2.93 -27.12
C ARG A 147 24.58 -2.65 -28.00
N ARG A 148 24.75 -1.90 -29.08
CA ARG A 148 23.68 -1.62 -30.05
C ARG A 148 23.17 -2.91 -30.71
N LYS A 149 24.07 -3.81 -31.13
CA LYS A 149 23.69 -5.12 -31.69
C LYS A 149 22.94 -6.00 -30.69
N GLN A 150 23.33 -5.96 -29.40
CA GLN A 150 22.58 -6.66 -28.35
C GLN A 150 21.20 -6.06 -28.09
N GLU A 151 21.07 -4.72 -28.08
CA GLU A 151 19.78 -4.05 -27.91
C GLU A 151 18.84 -4.30 -29.10
N GLU A 152 19.36 -4.32 -30.33
CA GLU A 152 18.59 -4.67 -31.54
C GLU A 152 18.12 -6.15 -31.51
N ALA A 153 18.96 -7.08 -31.05
CA ALA A 153 18.58 -8.48 -30.87
C ALA A 153 17.50 -8.66 -29.78
N GLN A 154 17.65 -8.00 -28.64
CA GLN A 154 16.67 -8.05 -27.54
C GLN A 154 15.31 -7.45 -27.95
N GLN A 155 15.32 -6.39 -28.77
CA GLN A 155 14.09 -5.81 -29.32
C GLN A 155 13.38 -6.75 -30.28
N GLY A 156 14.13 -7.50 -31.11
CA GLY A 156 13.59 -8.55 -31.98
C GLY A 156 12.91 -9.68 -31.19
N ASP A 157 13.57 -10.17 -30.15
CA ASP A 157 13.04 -11.23 -29.29
C ASP A 157 11.77 -10.78 -28.54
N LEU A 158 11.77 -9.54 -28.02
CA LEU A 158 10.60 -8.98 -27.33
C LEU A 158 9.41 -8.79 -28.29
N ALA A 159 9.66 -8.36 -29.53
CA ALA A 159 8.63 -8.22 -30.56
C ALA A 159 8.02 -9.57 -30.94
N ALA A 160 8.83 -10.63 -31.05
CA ALA A 160 8.37 -11.99 -31.30
C ALA A 160 7.52 -12.53 -30.14
N GLN A 161 7.97 -12.36 -28.89
CA GLN A 161 7.23 -12.76 -27.70
C GLN A 161 5.87 -12.04 -27.59
N LEU A 162 5.82 -10.75 -27.92
CA LEU A 162 4.59 -9.97 -27.90
C LEU A 162 3.60 -10.39 -29.00
N ALA A 163 4.10 -10.79 -30.17
CA ALA A 163 3.29 -11.35 -31.24
C ALA A 163 2.67 -12.71 -30.83
N ASP A 164 3.45 -13.58 -30.20
CA ASP A 164 2.98 -14.87 -29.71
C ASP A 164 1.99 -14.74 -28.56
N ALA A 165 2.23 -13.81 -27.62
CA ALA A 165 1.29 -13.50 -26.55
C ALA A 165 -0.06 -12.99 -27.10
N LYS A 166 -0.03 -12.12 -28.12
CA LYS A 166 -1.25 -11.64 -28.79
C LYS A 166 -2.01 -12.78 -29.48
N ARG A 167 -1.31 -13.72 -30.13
CA ARG A 167 -1.94 -14.90 -30.75
C ARG A 167 -2.60 -15.80 -29.71
N LYS A 168 -1.91 -16.10 -28.61
CA LYS A 168 -2.45 -16.91 -27.50
C LYS A 168 -3.67 -16.24 -26.85
N ALA A 169 -3.61 -14.92 -26.62
CA ALA A 169 -4.74 -14.17 -26.08
C ALA A 169 -5.98 -14.19 -27.01
N LYS A 170 -5.76 -14.11 -28.33
CA LYS A 170 -6.85 -14.24 -29.33
C LYS A 170 -7.48 -15.63 -29.31
N GLN A 171 -6.66 -16.68 -29.19
CA GLN A 171 -7.14 -18.07 -29.10
C GLN A 171 -7.95 -18.31 -27.82
N ALA A 172 -7.42 -17.90 -26.65
CA ALA A 172 -8.14 -18.03 -25.38
C ALA A 172 -9.49 -17.28 -25.38
N ARG A 173 -9.56 -16.11 -26.04
CA ARG A 173 -10.81 -15.36 -26.20
C ARG A 173 -11.82 -16.09 -27.08
N ALA A 174 -11.37 -16.74 -28.16
CA ALA A 174 -12.25 -17.52 -29.02
C ALA A 174 -12.78 -18.78 -28.31
N GLU A 175 -11.94 -19.47 -27.53
CA GLU A 175 -12.32 -20.63 -26.73
C GLU A 175 -13.34 -20.26 -25.64
N ALA A 176 -13.12 -19.15 -24.94
CA ALA A 176 -14.07 -18.66 -23.93
C ALA A 176 -15.43 -18.30 -24.54
N GLN A 177 -15.45 -17.71 -25.75
CA GLN A 177 -16.69 -17.41 -26.47
C GLN A 177 -17.42 -18.68 -26.93
N ALA A 178 -16.69 -19.71 -27.37
CA ALA A 178 -17.27 -21.00 -27.75
C ALA A 178 -17.88 -21.73 -26.54
N LEU A 179 -17.21 -21.71 -25.38
CA LEU A 179 -17.74 -22.29 -24.13
C LEU A 179 -18.98 -21.55 -23.64
N ALA A 180 -18.98 -20.20 -23.70
CA ALA A 180 -20.14 -19.40 -23.33
C ALA A 180 -21.35 -19.68 -24.25
N ALA A 181 -21.12 -19.84 -25.56
CA ALA A 181 -22.17 -20.20 -26.50
C ALA A 181 -22.75 -21.60 -26.24
N SER A 182 -21.88 -22.58 -25.94
CA SER A 182 -22.27 -23.94 -25.55
C SER A 182 -23.16 -23.95 -24.30
N HIS A 183 -22.75 -23.23 -23.25
CA HIS A 183 -23.53 -23.15 -22.00
C HIS A 183 -24.88 -22.44 -22.21
N ALA A 184 -24.94 -21.40 -23.03
CA ALA A 184 -26.19 -20.73 -23.37
C ALA A 184 -27.15 -21.66 -24.14
N GLN A 185 -26.62 -22.52 -25.01
CA GLN A 185 -27.41 -23.48 -25.78
C GLN A 185 -27.92 -24.64 -24.91
N ALA A 186 -27.10 -25.12 -23.96
CA ALA A 186 -27.49 -26.12 -22.97
C ALA A 186 -28.58 -25.60 -22.02
N ALA A 187 -28.48 -24.35 -21.57
CA ALA A 187 -29.50 -23.71 -20.74
C ALA A 187 -30.85 -23.57 -21.47
N LYS A 188 -30.81 -23.24 -22.77
CA LYS A 188 -32.01 -23.13 -23.61
C LYS A 188 -32.66 -24.50 -23.86
N ALA A 189 -31.87 -25.56 -23.98
CA ALA A 189 -32.37 -26.94 -24.12
C ALA A 189 -32.97 -27.50 -22.81
N ALA A 190 -32.45 -27.11 -21.64
CA ALA A 190 -32.98 -27.49 -20.34
C ALA A 190 -34.35 -26.83 -20.05
N ALA A 191 -34.55 -25.59 -20.51
CA ALA A 191 -35.81 -24.87 -20.34
C ALA A 191 -36.97 -25.39 -21.22
N ALA A 192 -36.69 -26.22 -22.23
CA ALA A 192 -37.68 -26.74 -23.18
C ALA A 192 -38.23 -28.13 -22.82
N ARG A 193 -37.83 -28.74 -21.70
CA ARG A 193 -38.33 -30.06 -21.26
C ARG A 193 -39.54 -29.90 -20.33
N PRO A 194 -40.72 -30.47 -20.65
CA PRO A 194 -41.86 -30.44 -19.75
C PRO A 194 -41.63 -31.39 -18.56
N GLN A 195 -41.83 -30.89 -17.33
CA GLN A 195 -41.70 -31.68 -16.11
C GLN A 195 -42.98 -32.50 -15.86
N PRO A 196 -42.90 -33.78 -15.44
CA PRO A 196 -44.07 -34.57 -15.10
C PRO A 196 -44.63 -34.13 -13.73
N ARG A 197 -45.92 -33.80 -13.71
CA ARG A 197 -46.66 -33.44 -12.50
C ARG A 197 -47.00 -34.72 -11.74
N VAL A 198 -46.36 -34.94 -10.60
CA VAL A 198 -46.73 -36.01 -9.66
C VAL A 198 -47.58 -35.39 -8.56
N GLU A 199 -48.85 -35.78 -8.51
CA GLU A 199 -49.77 -35.49 -7.41
C GLU A 199 -49.41 -36.37 -6.21
N ALA A 200 -49.08 -35.77 -5.07
CA ALA A 200 -48.93 -36.47 -3.79
C ALA A 200 -49.74 -35.77 -2.70
N LYS A 201 -50.60 -36.58 -2.06
CA LYS A 201 -51.61 -36.23 -1.07
C LYS A 201 -51.04 -35.56 0.19
N ALA A 202 -51.82 -34.63 0.74
CA ALA A 202 -51.54 -33.89 1.95
C ALA A 202 -51.68 -34.73 3.24
N VAL A 203 -50.73 -34.55 4.16
CA VAL A 203 -50.90 -34.73 5.62
C VAL A 203 -50.54 -33.38 6.26
N PRO A 204 -51.39 -32.79 7.12
CA PRO A 204 -51.19 -31.43 7.58
C PRO A 204 -50.26 -31.39 8.79
N LEU A 205 -49.13 -30.70 8.66
CA LEU A 205 -48.43 -30.11 9.80
C LEU A 205 -48.59 -28.59 9.67
N GLN A 206 -49.46 -28.04 10.52
CA GLN A 206 -49.60 -26.61 10.72
C GLN A 206 -48.23 -25.97 10.96
N ARG A 207 -47.80 -25.15 10.00
CA ARG A 207 -47.11 -23.90 10.29
C ARG A 207 -47.49 -22.89 9.22
N GLN A 208 -48.60 -22.21 9.47
CA GLN A 208 -49.00 -21.03 8.71
C GLN A 208 -48.03 -19.89 9.02
N ALA A 209 -47.21 -19.55 8.04
CA ALA A 209 -46.87 -18.18 7.70
C ALA A 209 -46.78 -18.15 6.18
N ASP A 210 -47.91 -17.77 5.61
CA ASP A 210 -48.17 -17.62 4.18
C ASP A 210 -47.35 -16.46 3.62
N GLY A 211 -46.78 -16.65 2.43
CA GLY A 211 -45.81 -15.74 1.83
C GLY A 211 -45.10 -16.42 0.67
N SER A 212 -45.88 -16.87 -0.32
CA SER A 212 -45.39 -17.40 -1.59
C SER A 212 -44.64 -16.32 -2.39
N GLY A 213 -43.38 -16.13 -2.05
CA GLY A 213 -42.34 -15.57 -2.91
C GLY A 213 -41.08 -16.35 -2.60
N VAL A 214 -40.35 -16.80 -3.61
CA VAL A 214 -39.00 -17.34 -3.38
C VAL A 214 -38.17 -16.18 -2.83
N THR A 215 -38.14 -16.02 -1.50
CA THR A 215 -37.35 -14.99 -0.84
C THR A 215 -35.90 -15.35 -1.09
N MET A 216 -35.29 -14.68 -2.07
CA MET A 216 -33.89 -14.90 -2.41
C MET A 216 -33.04 -14.75 -1.15
N THR A 217 -32.10 -15.67 -0.93
CA THR A 217 -31.17 -15.57 0.21
C THR A 217 -30.38 -14.26 0.11
N SER A 218 -29.89 -13.73 1.24
CA SER A 218 -29.10 -12.50 1.26
C SER A 218 -27.87 -12.57 0.33
N GLU A 219 -27.25 -13.75 0.24
CA GLU A 219 -26.15 -14.05 -0.67
C GLU A 219 -26.60 -14.01 -2.15
N GLN A 220 -27.71 -14.67 -2.50
CA GLN A 220 -28.27 -14.62 -3.86
C GLN A 220 -28.69 -13.20 -4.28
N GLN A 221 -29.23 -12.41 -3.34
CA GLN A 221 -29.56 -11.01 -3.59
C GLN A 221 -28.29 -10.20 -3.91
N ALA A 222 -27.23 -10.41 -3.13
CA ALA A 222 -25.94 -9.76 -3.34
C ALA A 222 -25.29 -10.19 -4.67
N ASP A 223 -25.32 -11.47 -5.02
CA ASP A 223 -24.82 -11.99 -6.30
C ASP A 223 -25.54 -11.36 -7.49
N ASN A 224 -26.86 -11.22 -7.40
CA ASN A 224 -27.66 -10.60 -8.45
C ASN A 224 -27.41 -9.09 -8.56
N ALA A 225 -27.20 -8.39 -7.45
CA ALA A 225 -26.77 -7.00 -7.45
C ALA A 225 -25.37 -6.84 -8.04
N TYR A 226 -24.43 -7.72 -7.67
CA TYR A 226 -23.06 -7.75 -8.20
C TYR A 226 -23.06 -7.95 -9.72
N LYS A 227 -23.77 -8.97 -10.24
CA LYS A 227 -23.87 -9.23 -11.68
C LYS A 227 -24.44 -8.04 -12.46
N ARG A 228 -25.49 -7.41 -11.94
CA ARG A 228 -26.07 -6.20 -12.56
C ARG A 228 -25.10 -5.03 -12.55
N ALA A 229 -24.37 -4.83 -11.45
CA ALA A 229 -23.36 -3.78 -11.38
C ALA A 229 -22.20 -4.02 -12.36
N LEU A 230 -21.76 -5.26 -12.54
CA LEU A 230 -20.76 -5.59 -13.56
C LEU A 230 -21.25 -5.30 -14.99
N ALA A 231 -22.52 -5.57 -15.29
CA ALA A 231 -23.10 -5.20 -16.58
C ALA A 231 -23.11 -3.67 -16.78
N MET A 232 -23.48 -2.91 -15.73
CA MET A 232 -23.43 -1.44 -15.78
C MET A 232 -22.00 -0.91 -16.01
N LEU A 233 -20.97 -1.57 -15.48
CA LEU A 233 -19.57 -1.23 -15.79
C LEU A 233 -19.23 -1.43 -17.26
N GLN A 234 -19.71 -2.52 -17.87
CA GLN A 234 -19.51 -2.79 -19.30
C GLN A 234 -20.17 -1.71 -20.17
N ASP A 235 -21.30 -1.17 -19.70
CA ASP A 235 -22.02 -0.08 -20.34
C ASP A 235 -21.42 1.31 -20.05
N GLY A 236 -20.31 1.39 -19.30
CA GLY A 236 -19.66 2.65 -18.91
C GLY A 236 -20.41 3.43 -17.82
N ARG A 237 -21.47 2.87 -17.24
CA ARG A 237 -22.28 3.49 -16.18
C ARG A 237 -21.64 3.28 -14.81
N VAL A 238 -20.45 3.86 -14.62
CA VAL A 238 -19.59 3.64 -13.45
C VAL A 238 -20.30 4.00 -12.13
N GLN A 239 -21.03 5.11 -12.07
CA GLN A 239 -21.70 5.54 -10.83
C GLN A 239 -22.84 4.59 -10.43
N ASP A 240 -23.64 4.13 -11.40
CA ASP A 240 -24.71 3.16 -11.15
C ASP A 240 -24.15 1.80 -10.71
N ALA A 241 -23.03 1.39 -11.31
CA ALA A 241 -22.33 0.20 -10.90
C ALA A 241 -21.82 0.30 -9.45
N MET A 242 -21.23 1.43 -9.05
CA MET A 242 -20.78 1.64 -7.67
C MET A 242 -21.96 1.51 -6.69
N ALA A 243 -23.11 2.14 -6.98
CA ALA A 243 -24.31 2.01 -6.16
C ALA A 243 -24.81 0.55 -6.10
N GLY A 244 -24.79 -0.17 -7.21
CA GLY A 244 -25.15 -1.59 -7.26
C GLY A 244 -24.19 -2.49 -6.45
N LEU A 245 -22.90 -2.19 -6.45
CA LEU A 245 -21.89 -2.90 -5.65
C LEU A 245 -22.04 -2.58 -4.16
N GLU A 246 -22.34 -1.33 -3.80
CA GLU A 246 -22.67 -0.94 -2.42
C GLU A 246 -23.89 -1.71 -1.91
N GLN A 247 -24.94 -1.84 -2.73
CA GLN A 247 -26.11 -2.67 -2.41
C GLN A 247 -25.74 -4.15 -2.24
N ALA A 248 -24.87 -4.69 -3.09
CA ALA A 248 -24.41 -6.07 -2.96
C ALA A 248 -23.66 -6.30 -1.64
N VAL A 249 -22.73 -5.41 -1.30
CA VAL A 249 -21.95 -5.48 -0.04
C VAL A 249 -22.84 -5.22 1.18
N PHE A 250 -23.89 -4.41 1.05
CA PHE A 250 -24.86 -4.19 2.12
C PHE A 250 -25.73 -5.43 2.36
N ALA A 251 -26.25 -6.05 1.28
CA ALA A 251 -27.07 -7.26 1.36
C ALA A 251 -26.29 -8.45 1.91
N TYR A 252 -25.01 -8.59 1.51
CA TYR A 252 -24.13 -9.63 2.04
C TYR A 252 -22.73 -9.05 2.33
N PRO A 253 -22.43 -8.69 3.60
CA PRO A 253 -21.14 -8.10 3.96
C PRO A 253 -19.92 -8.97 3.66
N ARG A 254 -20.07 -10.30 3.58
CA ARG A 254 -18.98 -11.23 3.21
C ARG A 254 -18.85 -11.45 1.70
N HIS A 255 -19.52 -10.66 0.87
CA HIS A 255 -19.35 -10.73 -0.58
C HIS A 255 -18.01 -10.09 -1.01
N ASP A 256 -16.93 -10.87 -0.98
CA ASP A 256 -15.57 -10.37 -1.23
C ASP A 256 -15.40 -9.80 -2.64
N ALA A 257 -15.93 -10.47 -3.67
CA ALA A 257 -15.78 -10.02 -5.06
C ALA A 257 -16.47 -8.66 -5.32
N ALA A 258 -17.65 -8.42 -4.74
CA ALA A 258 -18.35 -7.14 -4.83
C ALA A 258 -17.58 -6.04 -4.09
N ARG A 259 -17.03 -6.34 -2.91
CA ARG A 259 -16.19 -5.41 -2.15
C ARG A 259 -14.91 -5.05 -2.89
N GLN A 260 -14.23 -6.03 -3.48
CA GLN A 260 -13.02 -5.81 -4.27
C GLN A 260 -13.30 -4.92 -5.50
N ALA A 261 -14.37 -5.22 -6.24
CA ALA A 261 -14.79 -4.39 -7.36
C ALA A 261 -15.12 -2.95 -6.92
N LEU A 262 -15.87 -2.80 -5.82
CA LEU A 262 -16.22 -1.48 -5.29
C LEU A 262 -14.99 -0.68 -4.88
N VAL A 263 -14.06 -1.31 -4.14
CA VAL A 263 -12.80 -0.66 -3.75
C VAL A 263 -12.00 -0.23 -4.97
N GLY A 264 -11.91 -1.08 -6.01
CA GLY A 264 -11.23 -0.73 -7.26
C GLY A 264 -11.79 0.55 -7.89
N LEU A 265 -13.12 0.61 -8.06
CA LEU A 265 -13.79 1.79 -8.62
C LEU A 265 -13.63 3.04 -7.73
N LEU A 266 -13.69 2.88 -6.41
CA LEU A 266 -13.49 3.99 -5.48
C LEU A 266 -12.07 4.58 -5.61
N LEU A 267 -11.06 3.72 -5.79
CA LEU A 267 -9.68 4.17 -5.99
C LEU A 267 -9.47 4.86 -7.34
N GLU A 268 -10.07 4.33 -8.41
CA GLU A 268 -10.08 4.98 -9.72
C GLU A 268 -10.74 6.36 -9.65
N ALA A 269 -11.84 6.47 -8.91
CA ALA A 269 -12.55 7.73 -8.64
C ALA A 269 -11.85 8.61 -7.59
N ARG A 270 -10.67 8.24 -7.08
CA ARG A 270 -9.91 8.94 -6.02
C ARG A 270 -10.67 9.14 -4.71
N ARG A 271 -11.73 8.35 -4.47
CA ARG A 271 -12.54 8.32 -3.23
C ARG A 271 -11.85 7.45 -2.17
N ASN A 272 -10.61 7.82 -1.81
CA ASN A 272 -9.73 7.02 -0.95
C ASN A 272 -10.30 6.80 0.47
N ASP A 273 -11.01 7.78 1.03
CA ASP A 273 -11.67 7.65 2.34
C ASP A 273 -12.65 6.48 2.37
N GLU A 274 -13.44 6.38 1.32
CA GLU A 274 -14.50 5.38 1.21
C GLU A 274 -13.92 4.02 0.93
N ALA A 275 -12.92 3.95 0.04
CA ALA A 275 -12.14 2.74 -0.20
C ALA A 275 -11.54 2.20 1.11
N MET A 276 -10.92 3.05 1.93
CA MET A 276 -10.39 2.64 3.24
C MET A 276 -11.47 2.09 4.18
N ARG A 277 -12.65 2.71 4.24
CA ARG A 277 -13.77 2.20 5.06
C ARG A 277 -14.21 0.81 4.60
N HIS A 278 -14.37 0.60 3.29
CA HIS A 278 -14.75 -0.71 2.76
C HIS A 278 -13.67 -1.78 2.99
N LEU A 279 -12.40 -1.42 2.90
CA LEU A 279 -11.27 -2.30 3.20
C LEU A 279 -11.21 -2.67 4.69
N GLN A 280 -11.37 -1.69 5.59
CA GLN A 280 -11.40 -1.92 7.03
C GLN A 280 -12.53 -2.86 7.44
N LEU A 281 -13.74 -2.62 6.91
CA LEU A 281 -14.90 -3.49 7.14
C LEU A 281 -14.66 -4.91 6.59
N GLY A 282 -14.10 -5.02 5.38
CA GLY A 282 -13.78 -6.32 4.78
C GLY A 282 -12.79 -7.12 5.62
N LEU A 283 -11.69 -6.49 6.03
CA LEU A 283 -10.67 -7.13 6.86
C LEU A 283 -11.14 -7.44 8.29
N GLY A 284 -12.19 -6.76 8.77
CA GLY A 284 -12.87 -7.14 10.01
C GLY A 284 -13.69 -8.43 9.89
N LEU A 285 -14.16 -8.77 8.68
CA LEU A 285 -14.96 -9.97 8.40
C LEU A 285 -14.11 -11.16 7.94
N ASP A 286 -13.07 -10.89 7.15
CA ASP A 286 -12.07 -11.86 6.73
C ASP A 286 -10.65 -11.25 6.77
N PRO A 287 -9.88 -11.51 7.85
CA PRO A 287 -8.50 -11.08 7.98
C PRO A 287 -7.52 -11.77 7.01
N LYS A 288 -7.93 -12.81 6.29
CA LYS A 288 -7.04 -13.59 5.40
C LYS A 288 -6.77 -12.89 4.06
N GLN A 289 -7.48 -11.80 3.78
CA GLN A 289 -7.37 -11.07 2.53
C GLN A 289 -6.11 -10.18 2.49
N GLN A 290 -4.93 -10.81 2.38
CA GLN A 290 -3.62 -10.17 2.44
C GLN A 290 -3.48 -8.99 1.48
N GLN A 291 -4.00 -9.14 0.25
CA GLN A 291 -3.95 -8.10 -0.77
C GLN A 291 -4.76 -6.87 -0.38
N MET A 292 -5.92 -7.06 0.26
CA MET A 292 -6.75 -5.96 0.77
C MET A 292 -6.06 -5.26 1.96
N ALA A 293 -5.36 -6.02 2.80
CA ALA A 293 -4.58 -5.46 3.90
C ALA A 293 -3.41 -4.59 3.40
N MET A 294 -2.65 -5.05 2.40
CA MET A 294 -1.59 -4.24 1.79
C MET A 294 -2.14 -2.98 1.11
N LEU A 295 -3.30 -3.09 0.45
CA LEU A 295 -3.95 -1.94 -0.17
C LEU A 295 -4.38 -0.90 0.87
N LEU A 296 -5.03 -1.34 1.96
CA LEU A 296 -5.40 -0.45 3.06
C LEU A 296 -4.18 0.23 3.68
N ALA A 297 -3.14 -0.56 3.96
CA ALA A 297 -1.91 -0.05 4.53
C ALA A 297 -1.20 0.96 3.61
N ARG A 298 -1.23 0.77 2.29
CA ARG A 298 -0.72 1.77 1.32
C ARG A 298 -1.45 3.10 1.44
N LEU A 299 -2.79 3.07 1.46
CA LEU A 299 -3.61 4.28 1.61
C LEU A 299 -3.40 4.96 2.96
N GLN A 300 -3.21 4.16 4.02
CA GLN A 300 -2.87 4.67 5.35
C GLN A 300 -1.49 5.34 5.36
N ILE A 301 -0.47 4.75 4.73
CA ILE A 301 0.87 5.38 4.63
C ILE A 301 0.80 6.73 3.94
N GLU A 302 0.03 6.85 2.85
CA GLU A 302 -0.14 8.11 2.11
C GLU A 302 -0.81 9.21 2.96
N ARG A 303 -1.64 8.82 3.92
CA ARG A 303 -2.40 9.74 4.79
C ARG A 303 -1.88 9.86 6.21
N GLY A 304 -0.76 9.20 6.54
CA GLY A 304 -0.23 9.15 7.90
C GLY A 304 -1.09 8.36 8.90
N GLY A 305 -1.88 7.38 8.42
CA GLY A 305 -2.70 6.48 9.23
C GLY A 305 -1.94 5.24 9.77
N PRO A 306 -2.65 4.36 10.50
CA PRO A 306 -2.06 3.23 11.24
C PRO A 306 -1.79 2.01 10.33
N ALA A 307 -0.87 2.15 9.39
CA ALA A 307 -0.54 1.11 8.41
C ALA A 307 0.13 -0.12 9.03
N VAL A 308 1.02 0.11 10.01
CA VAL A 308 1.76 -0.97 10.68
C VAL A 308 0.80 -1.86 11.47
N GLU A 309 -0.14 -1.26 12.19
CA GLU A 309 -1.15 -1.97 12.98
C GLU A 309 -2.03 -2.85 12.09
N THR A 310 -2.48 -2.31 10.95
CA THR A 310 -3.23 -3.08 9.95
C THR A 310 -2.44 -4.30 9.50
N LEU A 311 -1.17 -4.10 9.11
CA LEU A 311 -0.33 -5.18 8.59
C LEU A 311 0.05 -6.21 9.65
N MET A 312 0.31 -5.79 10.90
CA MET A 312 0.61 -6.70 12.00
C MET A 312 -0.60 -7.58 12.35
N ARG A 313 -1.82 -7.02 12.33
CA ARG A 313 -3.05 -7.78 12.63
C ARG A 313 -3.31 -8.90 11.62
N THR A 314 -2.96 -8.70 10.35
CA THR A 314 -3.18 -9.67 9.28
C THR A 314 -1.95 -10.53 8.96
N LEU A 315 -0.81 -10.25 9.59
CA LEU A 315 0.44 -11.01 9.43
C LEU A 315 0.31 -12.52 9.71
N PRO A 316 -0.45 -13.00 10.73
CA PRO A 316 -0.58 -14.45 10.96
C PRO A 316 -1.15 -15.22 9.76
N TYR A 317 -1.92 -14.55 8.89
CA TYR A 317 -2.48 -15.13 7.68
C TYR A 317 -1.60 -14.93 6.45
N ALA A 318 -0.54 -14.11 6.57
CA ALA A 318 0.31 -13.64 5.48
C ALA A 318 1.81 -13.89 5.67
N GLY A 319 2.23 -14.52 6.77
CA GLY A 319 3.65 -14.67 7.12
C GLY A 319 4.48 -15.48 6.13
N ASN A 320 3.85 -16.29 5.28
CA ASN A 320 4.51 -17.03 4.19
C ASN A 320 4.57 -16.24 2.86
N ASN A 321 4.05 -15.02 2.83
CA ASN A 321 4.12 -14.14 1.67
C ASN A 321 5.30 -13.17 1.85
N PRO A 322 6.40 -13.34 1.11
CA PRO A 322 7.60 -12.53 1.33
C PRO A 322 7.38 -11.05 0.96
N ASP A 323 6.56 -10.75 -0.05
CA ASP A 323 6.23 -9.37 -0.43
C ASP A 323 5.46 -8.66 0.68
N TYR A 324 4.54 -9.39 1.34
CA TYR A 324 3.78 -8.86 2.47
C TYR A 324 4.69 -8.51 3.65
N VAL A 325 5.60 -9.40 4.01
CA VAL A 325 6.55 -9.20 5.12
C VAL A 325 7.52 -8.06 4.80
N ALA A 326 8.01 -7.97 3.57
CA ALA A 326 8.85 -6.85 3.13
C ALA A 326 8.08 -5.51 3.09
N PHE A 327 6.79 -5.54 2.75
CA PHE A 327 5.95 -4.34 2.78
C PHE A 327 5.73 -3.85 4.22
N LEU A 328 5.53 -4.75 5.18
CA LEU A 328 5.52 -4.43 6.61
C LEU A 328 6.86 -3.83 7.06
N ALA A 329 7.99 -4.39 6.63
CA ALA A 329 9.31 -3.84 6.91
C ALA A 329 9.45 -2.38 6.40
N GLY A 330 9.01 -2.12 5.17
CA GLY A 330 9.00 -0.77 4.60
C GLY A 330 8.06 0.20 5.34
N ALA A 331 6.90 -0.28 5.82
CA ALA A 331 5.99 0.51 6.64
C ALA A 331 6.62 0.87 8.00
N LEU A 332 7.27 -0.10 8.66
CA LEU A 332 8.02 0.10 9.92
C LEU A 332 9.16 1.11 9.74
N GLN A 333 9.92 0.99 8.64
CA GLN A 333 11.00 1.92 8.31
C GLN A 333 10.47 3.35 8.14
N LYS A 334 9.31 3.55 7.49
CA LYS A 334 8.70 4.87 7.33
C LYS A 334 8.33 5.50 8.68
N VAL A 335 7.84 4.72 9.63
CA VAL A 335 7.53 5.19 10.99
C VAL A 335 8.74 5.16 11.94
N GLN A 336 9.96 5.06 11.40
CA GLN A 336 11.23 5.08 12.16
C GLN A 336 11.42 3.93 13.16
N ARG A 337 10.64 2.85 13.04
CA ARG A 337 10.81 1.61 13.84
C ARG A 337 11.84 0.70 13.19
N HIS A 338 13.08 1.19 13.10
CA HIS A 338 14.15 0.58 12.30
C HIS A 338 14.55 -0.83 12.77
N ARG A 339 14.60 -1.08 14.08
CA ARG A 339 14.94 -2.41 14.61
C ARG A 339 13.97 -3.49 14.14
N GLU A 340 12.68 -3.21 14.26
CA GLU A 340 11.63 -4.14 13.83
C GLU A 340 11.60 -4.25 12.30
N ALA A 341 11.87 -3.16 11.57
CA ALA A 341 12.00 -3.21 10.12
C ALA A 341 13.11 -4.19 9.69
N VAL A 342 14.25 -4.20 10.37
CA VAL A 342 15.35 -5.14 10.09
C VAL A 342 14.90 -6.59 10.28
N GLU A 343 14.20 -6.90 11.38
CA GLU A 343 13.68 -8.25 11.64
C GLU A 343 12.75 -8.74 10.52
N GLN A 344 11.85 -7.85 10.06
CA GLN A 344 10.93 -8.18 8.97
C GLN A 344 11.65 -8.30 7.62
N TYR A 345 12.62 -7.43 7.31
CA TYR A 345 13.45 -7.59 6.11
C TYR A 345 14.21 -8.91 6.11
N GLN A 346 14.81 -9.30 7.24
CA GLN A 346 15.47 -10.59 7.38
C GLN A 346 14.50 -11.75 7.16
N ALA A 347 13.27 -11.67 7.68
CA ALA A 347 12.25 -12.69 7.44
C ALA A 347 11.86 -12.79 5.96
N ALA A 348 11.68 -11.67 5.27
CA ALA A 348 11.41 -11.65 3.84
C ALA A 348 12.59 -12.19 3.01
N LEU A 349 13.82 -11.84 3.38
CA LEU A 349 15.05 -12.29 2.72
C LEU A 349 15.34 -13.78 2.96
N ARG A 350 14.89 -14.38 4.08
CA ARG A 350 14.93 -15.84 4.26
C ARG A 350 14.08 -16.58 3.22
N LEU A 351 13.00 -15.98 2.77
CA LEU A 351 12.12 -16.53 1.73
C LEU A 351 12.61 -16.20 0.32
N MET A 352 13.14 -14.99 0.09
CA MET A 352 13.74 -14.59 -1.19
C MET A 352 15.10 -13.91 -1.00
N PRO A 353 16.20 -14.68 -0.92
CA PRO A 353 17.53 -14.16 -0.61
C PRO A 353 18.14 -13.24 -1.68
N GLN A 354 17.63 -13.27 -2.91
CA GLN A 354 18.20 -12.54 -4.05
C GLN A 354 17.55 -11.17 -4.29
N ASN A 355 16.62 -10.73 -3.42
CA ASN A 355 15.93 -9.46 -3.60
C ASN A 355 16.81 -8.28 -3.14
N GLY A 356 17.47 -7.62 -4.09
CA GLY A 356 18.37 -6.49 -3.82
C GLY A 356 17.67 -5.29 -3.20
N VAL A 357 16.41 -5.03 -3.57
CA VAL A 357 15.64 -3.91 -3.01
C VAL A 357 15.41 -4.10 -1.50
N TRP A 358 15.22 -5.33 -1.06
CA TRP A 358 15.02 -5.65 0.35
C TRP A 358 16.32 -5.63 1.15
N TRP A 359 17.43 -6.11 0.57
CA TRP A 359 18.75 -5.91 1.15
C TRP A 359 19.09 -4.43 1.33
N MET A 360 18.77 -3.60 0.33
CA MET A 360 18.94 -2.15 0.41
C MET A 360 18.06 -1.53 1.51
N GLY A 361 16.77 -1.92 1.59
CA GLY A 361 15.87 -1.47 2.65
C GLY A 361 16.37 -1.84 4.04
N MET A 362 16.88 -3.06 4.20
CA MET A 362 17.51 -3.51 5.44
C MET A 362 18.75 -2.67 5.78
N GLY A 363 19.61 -2.39 4.81
CA GLY A 363 20.80 -1.54 4.99
C GLY A 363 20.44 -0.12 5.44
N ILE A 364 19.37 0.48 4.90
CA ILE A 364 18.87 1.79 5.32
C ILE A 364 18.42 1.76 6.78
N SER A 365 17.66 0.73 7.16
CA SER A 365 17.16 0.57 8.54
C SER A 365 18.31 0.32 9.53
N LEU A 366 19.28 -0.53 9.17
CA LEU A 366 20.47 -0.81 9.98
C LEU A 366 21.32 0.44 10.19
N GLN A 367 21.53 1.23 9.15
CA GLN A 367 22.26 2.49 9.23
C GLN A 367 21.54 3.49 10.17
N ALA A 368 20.21 3.59 10.07
CA ALA A 368 19.43 4.47 10.94
C ALA A 368 19.43 4.01 12.42
N ASP A 369 19.54 2.71 12.67
CA ASP A 369 19.76 2.12 14.02
C ASP A 369 21.25 2.15 14.46
N LYS A 370 22.12 2.83 13.70
CA LYS A 370 23.57 3.00 13.97
C LYS A 370 24.39 1.69 13.91
N ARG A 371 23.84 0.63 13.32
CA ARG A 371 24.51 -0.67 13.11
C ARG A 371 25.26 -0.66 11.78
N ASN A 372 26.25 0.21 11.68
CA ASN A 372 26.93 0.55 10.42
C ASN A 372 27.65 -0.64 9.78
N ALA A 373 28.27 -1.53 10.57
CA ALA A 373 28.97 -2.71 10.04
C ALA A 373 27.99 -3.64 9.30
N GLU A 374 26.86 -3.97 9.93
CA GLU A 374 25.82 -4.80 9.32
C GLU A 374 25.13 -4.08 8.15
N ALA A 375 24.99 -2.75 8.22
CA ALA A 375 24.47 -1.97 7.09
C ALA A 375 25.36 -2.10 5.85
N VAL A 376 26.69 -2.09 6.01
CA VAL A 376 27.64 -2.30 4.92
C VAL A 376 27.47 -3.69 4.31
N GLU A 377 27.33 -4.73 5.13
CA GLU A 377 27.06 -6.09 4.63
C GLU A 377 25.76 -6.15 3.83
N ALA A 378 24.68 -5.58 4.35
CA ALA A 378 23.39 -5.54 3.67
C ALA A 378 23.46 -4.79 2.33
N TYR A 379 24.14 -3.64 2.29
CA TYR A 379 24.37 -2.89 1.05
C TYR A 379 25.24 -3.66 0.04
N ASN A 380 26.26 -4.38 0.50
CA ASN A 380 27.07 -5.23 -0.38
C ASN A 380 26.23 -6.37 -0.97
N HIS A 381 25.38 -7.02 -0.19
CA HIS A 381 24.42 -8.01 -0.71
C HIS A 381 23.45 -7.39 -1.72
N ALA A 382 22.94 -6.19 -1.44
CA ALA A 382 22.08 -5.46 -2.38
C ALA A 382 22.78 -5.18 -3.71
N LYS A 383 24.05 -4.77 -3.68
CA LYS A 383 24.87 -4.56 -4.88
C LYS A 383 25.13 -5.87 -5.64
N ALA A 384 25.47 -6.93 -4.91
CA ALA A 384 25.80 -8.23 -5.49
C ALA A 384 24.60 -8.96 -6.10
N SER A 385 23.37 -8.64 -5.70
CA SER A 385 22.17 -9.31 -6.20
C SER A 385 21.91 -9.08 -7.69
N GLY A 386 22.47 -8.03 -8.30
CA GLY A 386 22.26 -7.67 -9.70
C GLY A 386 20.82 -7.27 -10.06
N SER A 387 19.90 -7.24 -9.09
CA SER A 387 18.47 -6.98 -9.27
C SER A 387 18.07 -5.52 -9.02
N LEU A 388 19.05 -4.64 -8.75
CA LEU A 388 18.84 -3.20 -8.57
C LEU A 388 18.84 -2.46 -9.90
N SER A 389 17.98 -1.45 -10.03
CA SER A 389 18.08 -0.50 -11.14
C SER A 389 19.40 0.30 -11.03
N PRO A 390 19.92 0.88 -12.14
CA PRO A 390 21.15 1.67 -12.12
C PRO A 390 21.13 2.81 -11.10
N GLU A 391 19.98 3.44 -10.88
CA GLU A 391 19.79 4.54 -9.93
C GLU A 391 19.93 4.04 -8.47
N LEU A 392 19.32 2.88 -8.16
CA LEU A 392 19.39 2.27 -6.85
C LEU A 392 20.79 1.71 -6.57
N ALA A 393 21.43 1.10 -7.56
CA ALA A 393 22.82 0.66 -7.47
C ALA A 393 23.74 1.85 -7.14
N SER A 394 23.58 2.97 -7.85
CA SER A 394 24.34 4.20 -7.57
C SER A 394 24.06 4.77 -6.18
N PHE A 395 22.82 4.65 -5.68
CA PHE A 395 22.46 5.04 -4.32
C PHE A 395 23.20 4.20 -3.26
N VAL A 396 23.17 2.87 -3.42
CA VAL A 396 23.92 1.93 -2.57
C VAL A 396 25.43 2.23 -2.62
N GLU A 397 25.93 2.53 -3.82
CA GLU A 397 27.22 3.16 -4.16
C GLU A 397 27.67 4.20 -3.14
N ARG A 398 26.89 5.28 -3.11
CA ARG A 398 27.15 6.45 -2.27
C ARG A 398 27.02 6.13 -0.79
N LYS A 399 26.08 5.27 -0.40
CA LYS A 399 25.88 4.89 1.01
C LYS A 399 27.05 4.11 1.56
N LEU A 400 27.58 3.15 0.81
CA LEU A 400 28.79 2.41 1.19
C LEU A 400 29.99 3.36 1.37
N ALA A 401 30.20 4.28 0.41
CA ALA A 401 31.28 5.26 0.49
C ALA A 401 31.12 6.23 1.68
N GLN A 402 29.88 6.54 2.08
CA GLN A 402 29.60 7.42 3.22
C GLN A 402 29.89 6.75 4.56
N ILE A 403 29.61 5.45 4.71
CA ILE A 403 29.83 4.72 5.97
C ILE A 403 31.31 4.37 6.17
N ALA A 404 32.07 4.21 5.08
CA ALA A 404 33.50 3.92 5.13
C ALA A 404 34.39 5.13 5.48
N ARG A 405 33.82 6.34 5.50
CA ARG A 405 34.49 7.58 5.94
C ARG A 405 34.13 7.87 7.39
#